data_AF-A0A9E0G358-F1
#
_entry.id   AF-A0A9E0G358-F1
#
_cell.length_a   1.000
_cell.length_b   1.000
_cell.length_c   1.000
_cell.angle_alpha   90.00
_cell.angle_beta   90.00
_cell.angle_gamma   90.00
#
_symmetry.space_group_name_H-M   'P 1'
#
loop_
_entity.id
_entity.type
_entity.pdbx_description
1 polymer ?
#
loop_
_entity_poly.entity_id
_entity_poly.type
_entity_poly.pdbx_seq_one_letter_code
_entity_poly.pdbx_strand_id
1 'polypeptide(L)'
;MTQTLHNKLFRVWNYLFNFDYVLIFLLLTLFAVNIFIQYSANDQNMTRMYNDVFYLALSFGLMIIIAGINISKIRAAALPLYVLSLVLIALVLLIGVRVNGAQRWLNLGIRIQPSELCKLAVPLLVAYVISIKDHILSYKDYLVGFVIIAIPFAMIAKQPDLGTGILVFAAGFFVLFFAGLPWKVMIISLIGIVASSPLIWSFLLKDYQKHRLLTLIDPQSDPLGKGYHIIQGIIA
;
A
#
# COMPACT_ATOMS: atom_id res chain seq x y z
N MET A 1 -12.54 -39.39 18.13
CA MET A 1 -13.07 -38.14 17.51
C MET A 1 -13.03 -36.94 18.46
N THR A 2 -13.16 -37.13 19.77
CA THR A 2 -13.13 -36.08 20.81
C THR A 2 -11.73 -35.51 21.09
N GLN A 3 -10.66 -36.33 21.09
CA GLN A 3 -9.29 -35.82 21.31
C GLN A 3 -8.74 -34.95 20.17
N THR A 4 -9.10 -35.23 18.92
CA THR A 4 -8.68 -34.43 17.76
C THR A 4 -9.37 -33.06 17.71
N LEU A 5 -10.60 -32.97 18.22
CA LEU A 5 -11.33 -31.70 18.39
C LEU A 5 -10.75 -30.86 19.52
N HIS A 6 -10.44 -31.48 20.67
CA HIS A 6 -9.84 -30.80 21.82
C HIS A 6 -8.47 -30.18 21.46
N ASN A 7 -7.63 -30.92 20.72
CA ASN A 7 -6.34 -30.41 20.24
C ASN A 7 -6.47 -29.28 19.22
N LYS A 8 -7.51 -29.27 18.38
CA LYS A 8 -7.78 -28.15 17.45
C LYS A 8 -8.26 -26.91 18.20
N LEU A 9 -9.18 -27.07 19.16
CA LEU A 9 -9.70 -25.98 19.97
C LEU A 9 -8.61 -25.34 20.84
N PHE A 10 -7.77 -26.15 21.49
CA PHE A 10 -6.64 -25.66 22.29
C PHE A 10 -5.59 -24.93 21.44
N ARG A 11 -5.37 -25.39 20.21
CA ARG A 11 -4.46 -24.74 19.26
C ARG A 11 -5.01 -23.41 18.74
N VAL A 12 -6.33 -23.30 18.53
CA VAL A 12 -7.00 -22.03 18.20
C VAL A 12 -6.98 -21.08 19.40
N TRP A 13 -7.18 -21.59 20.61
CA TRP A 13 -7.09 -20.80 21.84
C TRP A 13 -5.69 -20.24 22.07
N ASN A 14 -4.63 -21.05 22.02
CA ASN A 14 -3.26 -20.55 22.10
C ASN A 14 -2.92 -19.59 20.95
N TYR A 15 -3.54 -19.75 19.78
CA TYR A 15 -3.37 -18.83 18.67
C TYR A 15 -3.95 -17.44 18.98
N LEU A 16 -5.16 -17.39 19.54
CA LEU A 16 -5.83 -16.15 19.96
C LEU A 16 -5.16 -15.47 21.17
N PHE A 17 -4.46 -16.24 22.01
CA PHE A 17 -3.77 -15.73 23.19
C PHE A 17 -2.33 -15.23 22.96
N ASN A 18 -1.74 -15.50 21.79
CA ASN A 18 -0.40 -15.03 21.43
C ASN A 18 -0.41 -13.74 20.59
N PHE A 19 -1.56 -13.09 20.44
CA PHE A 19 -1.61 -11.81 19.73
C PHE A 19 -1.01 -10.69 20.57
N ASP A 20 -0.38 -9.73 19.88
CA ASP A 20 0.05 -8.49 20.50
C ASP A 20 -1.18 -7.63 20.84
N TYR A 21 -1.64 -7.76 22.08
CA TYR A 21 -2.80 -7.02 22.59
C TYR A 21 -2.58 -5.51 22.60
N VAL A 22 -1.33 -5.05 22.74
CA VAL A 22 -1.01 -3.62 22.71
C VAL A 22 -1.26 -3.08 21.31
N LEU A 23 -0.78 -3.79 20.28
CA LEU A 23 -1.02 -3.40 18.89
C LEU A 23 -2.51 -3.41 18.53
N ILE A 24 -3.24 -4.46 18.94
CA ILE A 24 -4.69 -4.54 18.69
C ILE A 24 -5.43 -3.39 19.38
N PHE A 25 -5.09 -3.10 20.64
CA PHE A 25 -5.69 -2.01 21.38
C PHE A 25 -5.44 -0.65 20.70
N LEU A 26 -4.18 -0.36 20.33
CA LEU A 26 -3.83 0.87 19.61
C LEU A 26 -4.60 0.99 18.29
N LEU A 27 -4.75 -0.10 17.54
CA LEU A 27 -5.47 -0.11 16.28
C LEU A 27 -6.97 0.17 16.49
N LEU A 28 -7.59 -0.42 17.52
CA LEU A 28 -8.98 -0.15 17.90
C LEU A 28 -9.18 1.29 18.38
N THR A 29 -8.25 1.85 19.15
CA THR A 29 -8.31 3.26 19.58
C THR A 29 -8.24 4.21 18.39
N LEU A 30 -7.29 3.99 17.46
CA LEU A 30 -7.20 4.79 16.24
C LEU A 30 -8.48 4.71 15.41
N PHE A 31 -9.12 3.55 15.34
CA PHE A 31 -10.37 3.40 14.62
C PHE A 31 -11.55 4.10 15.31
N ALA A 32 -11.63 4.03 16.65
CA ALA A 32 -12.66 4.75 17.41
C ALA A 32 -12.55 6.27 17.19
N VAL A 33 -11.34 6.80 17.21
CA VAL A 33 -11.07 8.21 16.88
C VAL A 33 -11.44 8.51 15.43
N ASN A 34 -11.13 7.61 14.48
CA ASN A 34 -11.47 7.78 13.08
C ASN A 34 -12.98 7.87 12.83
N ILE A 35 -13.79 6.99 13.46
CA ILE A 35 -15.26 7.06 13.38
C ILE A 35 -15.76 8.40 13.93
N PHE A 36 -15.25 8.82 15.08
CA PHE A 36 -15.67 10.08 15.71
C PHE A 36 -15.42 11.28 14.80
N ILE A 37 -14.23 11.34 14.18
CA ILE A 37 -13.87 12.39 13.22
C ILE A 37 -14.75 12.31 11.96
N GLN A 38 -14.93 11.11 11.39
CA GLN A 38 -15.78 10.90 10.20
C GLN A 38 -17.23 11.30 10.44
N TYR A 39 -17.76 11.03 11.64
CA TYR A 39 -19.09 11.40 12.05
C TYR A 39 -19.26 12.93 12.12
N SER A 40 -18.26 13.60 12.69
CA SER A 40 -18.20 15.06 12.78
C SER A 40 -18.08 15.73 11.41
N ALA A 41 -17.30 15.15 10.49
CA ALA A 41 -16.96 15.76 9.21
C ALA A 41 -18.00 15.57 8.09
N ASN A 42 -18.91 14.58 8.19
CA ASN A 42 -19.87 14.23 7.13
C ASN A 42 -21.32 14.57 7.48
N ASP A 43 -21.58 15.65 8.21
CA ASP A 43 -22.94 16.08 8.58
C ASP A 43 -23.79 14.96 9.23
N GLN A 44 -23.16 14.10 10.04
CA GLN A 44 -23.83 13.00 10.76
C GLN A 44 -24.50 11.94 9.84
N ASN A 45 -24.00 11.76 8.61
CA ASN A 45 -24.54 10.73 7.71
C ASN A 45 -24.28 9.30 8.22
N MET A 46 -25.30 8.71 8.84
CA MET A 46 -25.25 7.39 9.45
C MET A 46 -24.89 6.27 8.46
N THR A 47 -25.29 6.39 7.19
CA THR A 47 -25.02 5.36 6.18
C THR A 47 -23.53 5.18 5.91
N ARG A 48 -22.74 6.27 5.93
CA ARG A 48 -21.28 6.21 5.79
C ARG A 48 -20.63 5.55 7.00
N MET A 49 -21.09 5.90 8.20
CA MET A 49 -20.60 5.30 9.44
C MET A 49 -20.84 3.79 9.49
N TYR A 50 -22.03 3.31 9.08
CA TYR A 50 -22.31 1.88 9.01
C TYR A 50 -21.38 1.15 8.03
N ASN A 51 -21.09 1.76 6.88
CA ASN A 51 -20.14 1.19 5.92
C ASN A 51 -18.72 1.13 6.50
N ASP A 52 -18.26 2.17 7.18
CA ASP A 52 -16.92 2.21 7.80
C ASP A 52 -16.78 1.14 8.89
N VAL A 53 -17.80 0.98 9.75
CA VAL A 53 -17.85 -0.09 10.76
C VAL A 53 -17.85 -1.47 10.11
N PHE A 54 -18.63 -1.66 9.03
CA PHE A 54 -18.67 -2.91 8.30
C PHE A 54 -17.32 -3.26 7.67
N TYR A 55 -16.67 -2.31 6.99
CA TYR A 55 -15.36 -2.52 6.38
C TYR A 55 -14.27 -2.76 7.43
N LEU A 56 -14.35 -2.14 8.60
CA LEU A 56 -13.48 -2.46 9.72
C LEU A 56 -13.67 -3.91 10.16
N ALA A 57 -14.91 -4.30 10.46
CA ALA A 57 -15.21 -5.64 10.93
C ALA A 57 -14.74 -6.70 9.91
N LEU A 58 -14.97 -6.44 8.62
CA LEU A 58 -14.46 -7.26 7.53
C LEU A 58 -12.92 -7.33 7.51
N SER A 59 -12.24 -6.19 7.65
CA SER A 59 -10.77 -6.11 7.65
C SER A 59 -10.15 -6.83 8.84
N PHE A 60 -10.72 -6.67 10.04
CA PHE A 60 -10.31 -7.41 11.24
C PHE A 60 -10.54 -8.91 11.08
N GLY A 61 -11.70 -9.32 10.54
CA GLY A 61 -11.97 -10.72 10.25
C GLY A 61 -10.94 -11.32 9.29
N LEU A 62 -10.65 -10.62 8.19
CA LEU A 62 -9.61 -11.02 7.23
C LEU A 62 -8.22 -11.09 7.88
N MET A 63 -7.88 -10.13 8.74
CA MET A 63 -6.61 -10.12 9.48
C MET A 63 -6.46 -11.37 10.37
N ILE A 64 -7.49 -11.75 11.13
CA ILE A 64 -7.46 -12.96 11.98
C ILE A 64 -7.32 -14.22 11.13
N ILE A 65 -8.03 -14.30 10.00
CA ILE A 65 -7.93 -15.42 9.07
C ILE A 65 -6.51 -15.54 8.51
N ILE A 66 -5.94 -14.43 8.03
CA ILE A 66 -4.60 -14.38 7.44
C ILE A 66 -3.54 -14.70 8.49
N ALA A 67 -3.70 -14.20 9.71
CA ALA A 67 -2.81 -14.54 10.82
C ALA A 67 -2.74 -16.06 10.96
N GLY A 68 -3.88 -16.77 10.98
CA GLY A 68 -3.92 -18.23 11.11
C GLY A 68 -3.24 -19.02 9.97
N ILE A 69 -2.80 -18.38 8.89
CA ILE A 69 -2.12 -19.02 7.77
C ILE A 69 -0.65 -19.27 8.12
N ASN A 70 -0.20 -20.51 7.94
CA ASN A 70 1.21 -20.86 8.12
C ASN A 70 2.12 -20.06 7.18
N ILE A 71 3.23 -19.54 7.70
CA ILE A 71 4.22 -18.74 6.97
C ILE A 71 4.72 -19.39 5.68
N SER A 72 4.83 -20.72 5.63
CA SER A 72 5.26 -21.44 4.42
C SER A 72 4.25 -21.30 3.28
N LYS A 73 2.95 -21.22 3.59
CA LYS A 73 1.90 -20.98 2.58
C LYS A 73 1.92 -19.54 2.09
N ILE A 74 2.13 -18.59 2.99
CA ILE A 74 2.29 -17.16 2.65
C ILE A 74 3.49 -16.98 1.72
N ARG A 75 4.60 -17.66 2.02
CA ARG A 75 5.81 -17.68 1.19
C ARG A 75 5.53 -18.24 -0.21
N ALA A 76 4.85 -19.39 -0.30
CA ALA A 76 4.48 -19.98 -1.58
C ALA A 76 3.50 -19.10 -2.40
N ALA A 77 2.69 -18.28 -1.73
CA ALA A 77 1.77 -17.36 -2.37
C ALA A 77 2.43 -16.07 -2.91
N ALA A 78 3.70 -15.79 -2.56
CA ALA A 78 4.37 -14.54 -2.93
C ALA A 78 4.39 -14.29 -4.45
N LEU A 79 4.83 -15.28 -5.23
CA LEU A 79 4.89 -15.18 -6.69
C LEU A 79 3.49 -15.13 -7.33
N PRO A 80 2.53 -16.02 -6.99
CA PRO A 80 1.15 -15.89 -7.47
C PRO A 80 0.50 -14.55 -7.16
N LEU A 81 0.65 -14.02 -5.94
CA LEU A 81 0.09 -12.72 -5.54
C LEU A 81 0.70 -11.58 -6.35
N TYR A 82 2.02 -11.60 -6.58
CA TYR A 82 2.69 -10.62 -7.41
C TYR A 82 2.20 -10.65 -8.85
N VAL A 83 2.16 -11.82 -9.48
CA VAL A 83 1.66 -11.97 -10.87
C VAL A 83 0.20 -11.54 -10.97
N LEU A 84 -0.65 -11.96 -10.02
CA LEU A 84 -2.05 -11.53 -9.95
C LEU A 84 -2.16 -10.01 -9.87
N SER A 85 -1.34 -9.37 -9.03
CA SER A 85 -1.34 -7.92 -8.88
C SER A 85 -0.95 -7.19 -10.18
N LEU A 86 0.05 -7.71 -10.90
CA LEU A 86 0.43 -7.16 -12.21
C LEU A 86 -0.69 -7.31 -13.25
N VAL A 87 -1.34 -8.47 -13.30
CA VAL A 87 -2.47 -8.72 -14.20
C VAL A 87 -3.62 -7.77 -13.91
N LEU A 88 -3.96 -7.57 -12.63
CA LEU A 88 -5.03 -6.64 -12.25
C LEU A 88 -4.68 -5.19 -12.59
N ILE A 89 -3.42 -4.76 -12.43
CA ILE A 89 -2.98 -3.42 -12.85
C ILE A 89 -3.02 -3.27 -14.37
N ALA A 90 -2.60 -4.29 -15.12
CA ALA A 90 -2.71 -4.29 -16.58
C ALA A 90 -4.18 -4.18 -16.99
N LEU A 91 -5.07 -4.89 -16.30
CA LEU A 91 -6.51 -4.82 -16.54
C LEU A 91 -7.08 -3.42 -16.25
N VAL A 92 -6.60 -2.74 -15.20
CA VAL A 92 -6.99 -1.33 -14.94
C VAL A 92 -6.62 -0.42 -16.11
N LEU A 93 -5.46 -0.63 -16.74
CA LEU A 93 -5.06 0.18 -17.89
C LEU A 93 -5.99 0.00 -19.11
N LEU A 94 -6.61 -1.18 -19.23
CA LEU A 94 -7.49 -1.52 -20.35
C LEU A 94 -8.96 -1.16 -20.10
N ILE A 95 -9.51 -1.56 -18.95
CA ILE A 95 -10.95 -1.46 -18.63
C ILE A 95 -11.24 -0.73 -17.32
N GLY A 96 -10.25 -0.07 -16.74
CA GLY A 96 -10.41 0.66 -15.49
C GLY A 96 -11.37 1.84 -15.60
N VAL A 97 -12.06 2.12 -14.50
CA VAL A 97 -12.98 3.26 -14.39
C VAL A 97 -12.19 4.51 -14.03
N ARG A 98 -12.49 5.62 -14.71
CA ARG A 98 -11.93 6.94 -14.39
C ARG A 98 -12.74 7.60 -13.27
N VAL A 99 -12.07 7.90 -12.17
CA VAL A 99 -12.61 8.65 -11.03
C VAL A 99 -11.66 9.79 -10.72
N ASN A 100 -12.17 11.02 -10.57
CA ASN A 100 -11.38 12.22 -10.27
C ASN A 100 -10.18 12.43 -11.24
N GLY A 101 -10.41 12.16 -12.53
CA GLY A 101 -9.39 12.28 -13.58
C GLY A 101 -8.36 11.14 -13.61
N ALA A 102 -8.52 10.10 -12.79
CA ALA A 102 -7.58 8.99 -12.70
C ALA A 102 -8.21 7.61 -12.90
N GLN A 103 -7.58 6.79 -13.73
CA GLN A 103 -7.98 5.40 -14.00
C GLN A 103 -7.23 4.47 -13.06
N ARG A 104 -7.86 4.13 -11.92
CA ARG A 104 -7.24 3.38 -10.82
C ARG A 104 -8.09 2.22 -10.30
N TRP A 105 -9.37 2.21 -10.63
CA TRP A 105 -10.36 1.33 -10.04
C TRP A 105 -10.88 0.32 -11.07
N LEU A 106 -11.00 -0.93 -10.67
CA LEU A 106 -11.79 -1.93 -11.39
C LEU A 106 -13.18 -1.97 -10.78
N ASN A 107 -14.21 -1.92 -11.62
CA ASN A 107 -15.59 -2.09 -11.19
C ASN A 107 -16.09 -3.48 -11.57
N LEU A 108 -16.05 -4.40 -10.61
CA LEU A 108 -16.55 -5.77 -10.75
C LEU A 108 -17.87 -5.96 -9.96
N GLY A 109 -18.64 -4.88 -9.80
CA GLY A 109 -19.75 -4.77 -8.83
C GLY A 109 -19.30 -4.13 -7.51
N ILE A 110 -18.06 -4.39 -7.10
CA ILE A 110 -17.35 -3.67 -6.02
C ILE A 110 -16.15 -2.96 -6.65
N ARG A 111 -15.89 -1.73 -6.19
CA ARG A 111 -14.70 -0.97 -6.59
C ARG A 111 -13.47 -1.50 -5.88
N ILE A 112 -12.59 -2.16 -6.63
CA ILE A 112 -11.31 -2.68 -6.12
C ILE A 112 -10.18 -1.86 -6.72
N GLN A 113 -9.20 -1.51 -5.89
CA GLN A 113 -7.98 -0.82 -6.30
C GLN A 113 -6.80 -1.81 -6.32
N PRO A 114 -6.36 -2.30 -7.50
CA PRO A 114 -5.31 -3.32 -7.58
C PRO A 114 -3.97 -2.92 -6.98
N SER A 115 -3.64 -1.63 -6.94
CA SER A 115 -2.40 -1.13 -6.35
C SER A 115 -2.31 -1.37 -4.84
N GLU A 116 -3.43 -1.56 -4.15
CA GLU A 116 -3.45 -1.98 -2.74
C GLU A 116 -2.83 -3.38 -2.57
N LEU A 117 -3.13 -4.30 -3.49
CA LEU A 117 -2.56 -5.64 -3.49
C LEU A 117 -1.03 -5.59 -3.73
N CYS A 118 -0.56 -4.67 -4.58
CA CYS A 118 0.88 -4.50 -4.83
C CYS A 118 1.66 -4.05 -3.60
N LYS A 119 1.08 -3.24 -2.72
CA LYS A 119 1.75 -2.81 -1.47
C LYS A 119 2.10 -4.00 -0.58
N LEU A 120 1.37 -5.11 -0.68
CA LEU A 120 1.65 -6.35 0.03
C LEU A 120 2.50 -7.32 -0.81
N ALA A 121 2.15 -7.50 -2.08
CA ALA A 121 2.76 -8.51 -2.94
C ALA A 121 4.23 -8.20 -3.30
N VAL A 122 4.57 -6.92 -3.52
CA VAL A 122 5.93 -6.52 -3.92
C VAL A 122 6.95 -6.77 -2.80
N PRO A 123 6.78 -6.23 -1.57
CA PRO A 123 7.71 -6.52 -0.47
C PRO A 123 7.80 -8.02 -0.18
N LEU A 124 6.68 -8.74 -0.25
CA LEU A 124 6.64 -10.17 0.02
C LEU A 124 7.44 -10.98 -1.00
N LEU A 125 7.31 -10.68 -2.30
CA LEU A 125 8.09 -11.37 -3.33
C LEU A 125 9.58 -11.03 -3.23
N VAL A 126 9.92 -9.77 -2.99
CA VAL A 126 11.32 -9.35 -2.80
C VAL A 126 11.93 -10.10 -1.61
N ALA A 127 11.23 -10.14 -0.48
CA ALA A 127 11.67 -10.88 0.70
C ALA A 127 11.83 -12.37 0.40
N TYR A 128 10.89 -12.96 -0.33
CA TYR A 128 10.96 -14.37 -0.70
C TYR A 128 12.17 -14.68 -1.59
N VAL A 129 12.38 -13.93 -2.67
CA VAL A 129 13.49 -14.15 -3.62
C VAL A 129 14.84 -14.03 -2.92
N ILE A 130 14.98 -13.05 -2.03
CA ILE A 130 16.19 -12.86 -1.22
C ILE A 130 16.37 -14.02 -0.23
N SER A 131 15.29 -14.48 0.41
CA SER A 131 15.36 -15.54 1.43
C SER A 131 15.76 -16.92 0.90
N ILE A 132 15.71 -17.15 -0.42
CA ILE A 132 16.11 -18.42 -1.06
C ILE A 132 17.64 -18.50 -1.24
N LYS A 133 18.35 -17.36 -1.12
CA LYS A 133 19.78 -17.30 -1.37
C LYS A 133 20.54 -17.67 -0.10
N ASP A 134 21.28 -18.78 -0.15
CA ASP A 134 22.11 -19.25 0.98
C ASP A 134 23.50 -18.57 1.06
N HIS A 135 23.75 -17.58 0.21
CA HIS A 135 25.03 -16.86 0.14
C HIS A 135 24.86 -15.37 0.43
N ILE A 136 25.98 -14.70 0.72
CA ILE A 136 26.04 -13.24 0.85
C ILE A 136 25.54 -12.64 -0.46
N LEU A 137 24.51 -11.78 -0.37
CA LEU A 137 23.86 -11.20 -1.53
C LEU A 137 24.86 -10.44 -2.40
N SER A 138 24.86 -10.76 -3.69
CA SER A 138 25.66 -10.04 -4.68
C SER A 138 24.90 -8.82 -5.20
N TYR A 139 25.60 -7.90 -5.87
CA TYR A 139 24.98 -6.78 -6.59
C TYR A 139 23.90 -7.24 -7.58
N LYS A 140 24.07 -8.43 -8.18
CA LYS A 140 23.09 -9.02 -9.09
C LYS A 140 21.76 -9.37 -8.40
N ASP A 141 21.80 -9.83 -7.15
CA ASP A 141 20.57 -10.17 -6.40
C ASP A 141 19.79 -8.90 -6.04
N TYR A 142 20.50 -7.82 -5.67
CA TYR A 142 19.87 -6.51 -5.48
C TYR A 142 19.27 -5.96 -6.77
N LEU A 143 19.92 -6.16 -7.92
CA LEU A 143 19.39 -5.76 -9.22
C LEU A 143 18.11 -6.52 -9.56
N VAL A 144 18.05 -7.83 -9.29
CA VAL A 144 16.82 -8.63 -9.47
C VAL A 144 15.69 -8.10 -8.58
N GLY A 145 15.98 -7.84 -7.30
CA GLY A 145 15.02 -7.22 -6.39
C GLY A 145 14.52 -5.86 -6.89
N PHE A 146 15.42 -5.03 -7.41
CA PHE A 146 15.08 -3.73 -7.99
C PHE A 146 14.16 -3.87 -9.22
N VAL A 147 14.42 -4.83 -10.10
CA VAL A 147 13.56 -5.11 -11.26
C VAL A 147 12.15 -5.53 -10.83
N ILE A 148 12.04 -6.39 -9.81
CA ILE A 148 10.73 -6.80 -9.24
C ILE A 148 9.95 -5.59 -8.73
N ILE A 149 10.62 -4.59 -8.16
CA ILE A 149 9.97 -3.37 -7.66
C ILE A 149 9.64 -2.40 -8.81
N ALA A 150 10.54 -2.27 -9.78
CA ALA A 150 10.44 -1.30 -10.87
C ALA A 150 9.27 -1.59 -11.83
N ILE A 151 8.97 -2.88 -12.08
CA ILE A 151 7.88 -3.30 -12.97
C ILE A 151 6.51 -2.75 -12.51
N PRO A 152 6.00 -3.07 -11.30
CA PRO A 152 4.72 -2.55 -10.83
C PRO A 152 4.75 -1.04 -10.65
N PHE A 153 5.87 -0.46 -10.20
CA PHE A 153 6.03 0.99 -10.12
C PHE A 153 5.79 1.66 -11.47
N ALA A 154 6.42 1.17 -12.55
CA ALA A 154 6.25 1.72 -13.89
C ALA A 154 4.82 1.56 -14.40
N MET A 155 4.16 0.44 -14.12
CA MET A 155 2.76 0.23 -14.50
C MET A 155 1.81 1.17 -13.75
N ILE A 156 2.04 1.40 -12.46
CA ILE A 156 1.25 2.35 -11.64
C ILE A 156 1.54 3.79 -12.07
N ALA A 157 2.79 4.14 -12.41
CA ALA A 157 3.15 5.47 -12.90
C ALA A 157 2.54 5.80 -14.27
N LYS A 158 2.23 4.79 -15.09
CA LYS A 158 1.43 4.96 -16.33
C LYS A 158 -0.01 5.33 -16.00
N GLN A 159 -0.56 4.79 -14.92
CA GLN A 159 -1.78 5.31 -14.34
C GLN A 159 -1.46 6.70 -13.76
N PRO A 160 -2.40 7.66 -13.75
CA PRO A 160 -2.16 8.94 -13.11
C PRO A 160 -2.18 8.82 -11.58
N ASP A 161 -1.42 7.87 -11.02
CA ASP A 161 -1.31 7.52 -9.59
C ASP A 161 0.13 7.39 -9.09
N LEU A 162 0.92 8.43 -9.31
CA LEU A 162 2.32 8.48 -8.88
C LEU A 162 2.50 8.28 -7.37
N GLY A 163 1.59 8.79 -6.54
CA GLY A 163 1.67 8.67 -5.07
C GLY A 163 1.67 7.22 -4.62
N THR A 164 0.73 6.41 -5.12
CA THR A 164 0.67 4.98 -4.78
C THR A 164 1.87 4.22 -5.34
N GLY A 165 2.34 4.58 -6.53
CA GLY A 165 3.56 4.01 -7.12
C GLY A 165 4.77 4.20 -6.19
N ILE A 166 4.98 5.41 -5.68
CA ILE A 166 6.07 5.73 -4.74
C ILE A 166 5.97 4.88 -3.47
N LEU A 167 4.76 4.68 -2.91
CA LEU A 167 4.57 3.85 -1.73
C LEU A 167 4.92 2.38 -1.99
N VAL A 168 4.50 1.82 -3.12
CA VAL A 168 4.84 0.45 -3.53
C VAL A 168 6.36 0.31 -3.73
N PHE A 169 6.98 1.29 -4.39
CA PHE A 169 8.43 1.33 -4.60
C PHE A 169 9.17 1.38 -3.26
N ALA A 170 8.79 2.28 -2.38
CA ALA A 170 9.40 2.45 -1.05
C ALA A 170 9.26 1.17 -0.22
N ALA A 171 8.07 0.56 -0.18
CA ALA A 171 7.82 -0.67 0.57
C ALA A 171 8.76 -1.81 0.12
N GLY A 172 8.93 -2.00 -1.19
CA GLY A 172 9.87 -3.01 -1.72
C GLY A 172 11.33 -2.63 -1.48
N PHE A 173 11.68 -1.35 -1.64
CA PHE A 173 13.05 -0.87 -1.45
C PHE A 173 13.51 -1.00 0.00
N PHE A 174 12.63 -0.77 0.98
CA PHE A 174 12.94 -1.02 2.39
C PHE A 174 13.25 -2.50 2.67
N VAL A 175 12.62 -3.44 1.97
CA VAL A 175 12.97 -4.87 2.10
C VAL A 175 14.39 -5.12 1.60
N LEU A 176 14.80 -4.52 0.48
CA LEU A 176 16.18 -4.62 0.00
C LEU A 176 17.18 -4.02 0.99
N PHE A 177 16.81 -2.92 1.64
CA PHE A 177 17.60 -2.32 2.70
C PHE A 177 17.76 -3.28 3.90
N PHE A 178 16.67 -3.84 4.41
CA PHE A 178 16.71 -4.82 5.51
C PHE A 178 17.45 -6.11 5.15
N ALA A 179 17.51 -6.46 3.86
CA ALA A 179 18.31 -7.57 3.36
C ALA A 179 19.83 -7.32 3.38
N GLY A 180 20.30 -6.13 3.78
CA GLY A 180 21.72 -5.82 3.93
C GLY A 180 22.28 -4.86 2.86
N LEU A 181 21.42 -4.22 2.07
CA LEU A 181 21.86 -3.17 1.14
C LEU A 181 22.43 -2.00 1.94
N PRO A 182 23.67 -1.53 1.66
CA PRO A 182 24.33 -0.55 2.49
C PRO A 182 23.56 0.78 2.53
N TRP A 183 23.42 1.37 3.72
CA TRP A 183 22.73 2.65 3.95
C TRP A 183 23.25 3.79 3.05
N LYS A 184 24.53 3.74 2.65
CA LYS A 184 25.13 4.65 1.67
C LYS A 184 24.35 4.69 0.36
N VAL A 185 23.83 3.55 -0.11
CA VAL A 185 23.03 3.48 -1.33
C VAL A 185 21.71 4.22 -1.16
N MET A 186 21.09 4.22 0.02
CA MET A 186 19.88 5.03 0.27
C MET A 186 20.18 6.52 0.13
N ILE A 187 21.28 6.98 0.73
CA ILE A 187 21.69 8.38 0.67
C ILE A 187 22.05 8.77 -0.76
N ILE A 188 22.83 7.95 -1.47
CA ILE A 188 23.19 8.20 -2.86
C ILE A 188 21.94 8.26 -3.74
N SER A 189 20.99 7.35 -3.53
CA SER A 189 19.71 7.34 -4.26
C SER A 189 18.90 8.60 -3.99
N LEU A 190 18.82 9.05 -2.73
CA LEU A 190 18.12 10.25 -2.34
C LEU A 190 18.77 11.51 -2.94
N ILE A 191 20.10 11.63 -2.85
CA ILE A 191 20.86 12.71 -3.47
C ILE A 191 20.65 12.70 -4.99
N GLY A 192 20.68 11.52 -5.62
CA GLY A 192 20.42 11.37 -7.04
C GLY A 192 19.04 11.86 -7.46
N ILE A 193 17.99 11.55 -6.67
CA ILE A 193 16.63 12.04 -6.90
C ILE A 193 16.58 13.57 -6.78
N VAL A 194 17.16 14.14 -5.72
CA VAL A 194 17.18 15.59 -5.49
C VAL A 194 17.96 16.32 -6.58
N ALA A 195 19.14 15.82 -6.96
CA ALA A 195 19.96 16.37 -8.03
C ALA A 195 19.25 16.29 -9.39
N SER A 196 18.46 15.22 -9.62
CA SER A 196 17.66 15.05 -10.82
C SER A 196 16.34 15.82 -10.79
N SER A 197 16.01 16.53 -9.70
CA SER A 197 14.72 17.22 -9.56
C SER A 197 14.39 18.21 -10.69
N PRO A 198 15.33 18.99 -11.26
CA PRO A 198 15.02 19.88 -12.38
C PRO A 198 14.65 19.12 -13.66
N LEU A 199 15.29 17.96 -13.89
CA LEU A 199 15.00 17.08 -15.02
C LEU A 199 13.65 16.39 -14.84
N ILE A 200 13.37 15.90 -13.62
CA ILE A 200 12.08 15.30 -13.27
C ILE A 200 10.95 16.32 -13.48
N TRP A 201 11.15 17.55 -13.01
CA TRP A 201 10.19 18.64 -13.20
C TRP A 201 9.98 18.97 -14.67
N SER A 202 11.05 19.11 -15.45
CA SER A 202 10.93 19.60 -16.82
C SER A 202 10.39 18.54 -17.78
N PHE A 203 10.83 17.28 -17.65
CA PHE A 203 10.61 16.24 -18.66
C PHE A 203 9.73 15.07 -18.22
N LEU A 204 9.68 14.73 -16.93
CA LEU A 204 8.95 13.55 -16.43
C LEU A 204 7.57 13.89 -15.86
N LEU A 205 7.43 15.01 -15.16
CA LEU A 205 6.17 15.38 -14.54
C LEU A 205 5.18 15.91 -15.58
N LYS A 206 3.98 15.33 -15.57
CA LYS A 206 2.82 15.84 -16.31
C LYS A 206 2.28 17.10 -15.62
N ASP A 207 1.59 17.96 -16.37
CA ASP A 207 1.12 19.26 -15.85
C ASP A 207 0.24 19.10 -14.61
N TYR A 208 -0.65 18.11 -14.57
CA TYR A 208 -1.47 17.85 -13.38
C TYR A 208 -0.64 17.50 -12.13
N GLN A 209 0.54 16.89 -12.29
CA GLN A 209 1.43 16.54 -11.18
C GLN A 209 2.16 17.78 -10.68
N LYS A 210 2.63 18.65 -11.59
CA LYS A 210 3.22 19.95 -11.25
C LYS A 210 2.23 20.81 -10.49
N HIS A 211 1.00 20.91 -10.98
CA HIS A 211 -0.05 21.66 -10.31
C HIS A 211 -0.34 21.12 -8.91
N ARG A 212 -0.39 19.80 -8.70
CA ARG A 212 -0.55 19.25 -7.34
C ARG A 212 0.60 19.64 -6.41
N LEU A 213 1.83 19.68 -6.91
CA LEU A 213 2.99 20.10 -6.10
C LEU A 213 2.92 21.59 -5.77
N LEU A 214 2.59 22.43 -6.75
CA LEU A 214 2.46 23.88 -6.56
C LEU A 214 1.33 24.23 -5.61
N THR A 215 0.16 23.61 -5.77
CA THR A 215 -0.98 23.83 -4.86
C THR A 215 -0.69 23.35 -3.44
N LEU A 216 0.23 22.39 -3.25
CA LEU A 216 0.66 21.96 -1.92
C LEU A 216 1.60 22.98 -1.26
N ILE A 217 2.47 23.63 -2.04
CA ILE A 217 3.42 24.65 -1.56
C ILE A 217 2.71 25.99 -1.36
N ASP A 218 1.86 26.37 -2.31
CA ASP A 218 1.06 27.59 -2.30
C ASP A 218 -0.41 27.27 -2.65
N PRO A 219 -1.21 26.89 -1.64
CA PRO A 219 -2.63 26.66 -1.81
C PRO A 219 -3.40 27.93 -2.20
N GLN A 220 -2.88 29.12 -1.87
CA GLN A 220 -3.54 30.41 -2.11
C GLN A 220 -3.47 30.85 -3.58
N SER A 221 -2.61 30.22 -4.38
CA SER A 221 -2.52 30.46 -5.83
C SER A 221 -3.80 30.08 -6.60
N ASP A 222 -4.62 29.16 -6.07
CA ASP A 222 -5.93 28.77 -6.64
C ASP A 222 -6.95 28.44 -5.53
N PRO A 223 -7.52 29.45 -4.85
CA PRO A 223 -8.36 29.25 -3.67
C PRO A 223 -9.72 28.61 -3.96
N LEU A 224 -10.25 28.77 -5.17
CA LEU A 224 -11.58 28.29 -5.58
C LEU A 224 -11.51 26.98 -6.38
N GLY A 225 -10.35 26.63 -6.94
CA GLY A 225 -10.13 25.41 -7.70
C GLY A 225 -9.44 24.33 -6.87
N LYS A 226 -8.18 24.05 -7.19
CA LYS A 226 -7.44 22.91 -6.61
C LYS A 226 -7.00 23.13 -5.16
N GLY A 227 -6.83 24.38 -4.73
CA GLY A 227 -6.45 24.75 -3.36
C GLY A 227 -7.61 24.77 -2.37
N TYR A 228 -8.85 24.81 -2.87
CA TYR A 228 -10.05 24.93 -2.05
C TYR A 228 -10.13 23.89 -0.93
N HIS A 229 -9.93 22.61 -1.25
CA HIS A 229 -9.98 21.53 -0.25
C HIS A 229 -8.87 21.62 0.80
N ILE A 230 -7.68 22.13 0.42
CA ILE A 230 -6.58 22.31 1.36
C ILE A 230 -6.86 23.49 2.28
N ILE A 231 -7.35 24.61 1.73
CA ILE A 231 -7.70 25.81 2.49
C ILE A 231 -8.86 25.52 3.46
N GLN A 232 -9.90 24.80 3.00
CA GLN A 232 -10.98 24.38 3.91
C GLN A 232 -10.48 23.45 5.01
N GLY A 233 -9.52 22.56 4.75
CA GLY A 233 -8.92 21.72 5.80
C GLY A 233 -8.04 22.49 6.80
N ILE A 234 -7.59 23.71 6.47
CA ILE A 234 -6.83 24.59 7.39
C ILE A 234 -7.78 25.49 8.21
N ILE A 235 -8.91 25.90 7.64
CA ILE A 235 -9.86 26.83 8.26
C ILE A 235 -10.94 26.10 9.10
N ALA A 236 -11.31 24.88 8.73
CA ALA A 236 -12.35 24.08 9.39
C ALA A 236 -11.85 23.35 10.65
#